data_AF-A0A409WPE3-F1
#
_entry.id   AF-A0A409WPE3-F1
#
_cell.length_a   1.000
_cell.length_b   1.000
_cell.length_c   1.000
_cell.angle_alpha   90.00
_cell.angle_beta   90.00
_cell.angle_gamma   90.00
#
_symmetry.space_group_name_H-M   'P 1'
#
loop_
_entity.id
_entity.type
_entity.pdbx_description
1 polymer ?
#
loop_
_entity_poly.entity_id
_entity_poly.type
_entity_poly.pdbx_seq_one_letter_code
_entity_poly.pdbx_strand_id
1 'polypeptide(L)' 'MKKLAAHNFEDLLQYAIPVFEGLLEDQHDQIIGRLLFELATWHALAKL' A
#
# COMPACT_ATOMS: atom_id res chain seq x y z
N MET A 1 4.76 14.24 -13.39
CA MET A 1 3.71 13.20 -13.23
C MET A 1 2.39 13.94 -13.03
N LYS A 2 1.51 13.91 -14.05
CA LYS A 2 0.19 14.57 -14.02
C LYS A 2 -0.61 14.02 -12.82
N LYS A 3 -1.35 14.90 -12.13
CA LYS A 3 -2.24 14.60 -10.98
C LYS A 3 -2.63 13.12 -10.92
N LEU A 4 -2.06 12.36 -9.99
CA LEU A 4 -2.60 11.07 -9.64
C LEU A 4 -3.96 11.35 -9.00
N ALA A 5 -5.04 10.89 -9.62
CA ALA A 5 -6.32 10.89 -8.93
C ALA A 5 -6.21 9.98 -7.71
N ALA A 6 -6.92 10.27 -6.62
CA ALA A 6 -6.90 9.43 -5.41
C ALA A 6 -7.18 7.95 -5.73
N HIS A 7 -8.05 7.69 -6.70
CA HIS A 7 -8.32 6.35 -7.22
C HIS A 7 -7.07 5.65 -7.79
N ASN A 8 -6.22 6.35 -8.55
CA ASN A 8 -4.98 5.74 -9.05
C ASN A 8 -4.01 5.38 -7.92
N PHE A 9 -4.06 6.10 -6.82
CA PHE A 9 -3.24 5.79 -5.64
C PHE A 9 -3.78 4.54 -4.92
N GLU A 10 -5.10 4.42 -4.79
CA GLU A 10 -5.74 3.23 -4.22
C GLU A 10 -5.41 1.95 -5.01
N ASP A 11 -5.50 2.02 -6.34
CA ASP A 11 -5.15 0.89 -7.22
C ASP A 11 -3.69 0.47 -7.04
N LEU A 12 -2.76 1.44 -7.05
CA LEU A 12 -1.34 1.15 -6.85
C LEU A 12 -1.08 0.54 -5.46
N LEU A 13 -1.76 1.02 -4.43
CA LEU A 13 -1.57 0.54 -3.07
C LEU A 13 -2.12 -0.88 -2.89
N GLN A 14 -3.28 -1.19 -3.47
CA GLN A 14 -3.84 -2.54 -3.46
C GLN A 14 -2.99 -3.53 -4.27
N TYR A 15 -2.39 -3.09 -5.38
CA TYR A 15 -1.45 -3.91 -6.15
C TYR A 15 -0.11 -4.12 -5.42
N ALA A 16 0.36 -3.13 -4.67
CA ALA A 16 1.63 -3.22 -3.96
C ALA A 16 1.59 -4.32 -2.87
N ILE A 17 0.49 -4.43 -2.12
CA ILE A 17 0.37 -5.39 -1.00
C ILE A 17 0.77 -6.83 -1.39
N PRO A 18 0.17 -7.48 -2.41
CA PRO A 18 0.56 -8.84 -2.81
C PRO A 18 1.90 -8.90 -3.55
N VAL A 19 2.38 -7.79 -4.15
CA VAL A 19 3.67 -7.75 -4.85
C VAL A 19 4.84 -7.77 -3.87
N PHE A 20 4.66 -7.16 -2.70
CA PHE A 20 5.67 -7.13 -1.66
C PHE A 20 5.63 -8.35 -0.73
N GLU A 21 4.62 -9.23 -0.84
CA GLU A 21 4.51 -10.44 -0.02
C GLU A 21 5.54 -11.50 -0.47
N GLY A 22 6.46 -11.85 0.42
CA GLY A 22 7.55 -12.80 0.15
C GLY A 22 8.64 -12.28 -0.79
N LEU A 23 8.65 -10.96 -1.08
CA LEU A 23 9.67 -10.34 -1.92
C LEU A 23 10.96 -10.05 -1.14
N LEU A 24 10.82 -9.80 0.17
CA LEU A 24 11.92 -9.40 1.05
C LEU A 24 12.25 -10.51 2.07
N GLU A 25 13.38 -10.34 2.75
CA GLU A 25 13.70 -11.14 3.94
C GLU A 25 12.63 -10.97 5.04
N ASP A 26 12.36 -12.03 5.79
CA ASP A 26 11.17 -12.20 6.65
C ASP A 26 10.85 -10.98 7.55
N GLN A 27 11.88 -10.39 8.15
CA GLN A 27 11.72 -9.20 9.00
C GLN A 27 11.24 -7.98 8.21
N HIS A 28 11.81 -7.73 7.03
CA HIS A 28 11.47 -6.58 6.21
C HIS A 28 10.13 -6.78 5.51
N ASP A 29 9.82 -8.01 5.08
CA ASP A 29 8.53 -8.38 4.47
C ASP A 29 7.36 -8.06 5.41
N GLN A 30 7.47 -8.47 6.68
CA GLN A 30 6.46 -8.20 7.70
C GLN A 30 6.31 -6.71 8.06
N ILE A 31 7.41 -5.95 8.00
CA ILE A 31 7.38 -4.51 8.28
C ILE A 31 6.70 -3.78 7.12
N ILE A 32 7.11 -4.08 5.88
CA ILE A 32 6.54 -3.44 4.69
C ILE A 32 5.07 -3.82 4.53
N GLY A 33 4.70 -5.09 4.72
CA GLY A 33 3.30 -5.53 4.69
C GLY A 33 2.43 -4.77 5.70
N ARG A 34 2.91 -4.56 6.94
CA ARG A 34 2.22 -3.74 7.94
C ARG A 34 2.06 -2.29 7.52
N LEU A 35 3.14 -1.67 7.03
CA LEU A 35 3.11 -0.28 6.59
C LEU A 35 2.16 -0.06 5.40
N LEU A 36 2.13 -0.99 4.44
CA LEU A 36 1.20 -0.94 3.30
C LEU A 36 -0.26 -1.06 3.76
N PHE A 37 -0.54 -1.96 4.71
CA PHE A 37 -1.86 -2.12 5.30
C PHE A 37 -2.31 -0.88 6.09
N GLU A 38 -1.43 -0.32 6.92
CA GLU A 38 -1.71 0.91 7.65
C GLU A 38 -1.97 2.06 6.69
N LEU A 39 -1.13 2.24 5.67
CA LEU A 39 -1.31 3.27 4.66
C LEU A 39 -2.65 3.13 3.91
N ALA A 40 -3.07 1.90 3.60
CA ALA A 40 -4.36 1.63 2.96
C ALA A 40 -5.53 1.99 3.88
N THR A 41 -5.39 1.68 5.17
CA THR A 41 -6.38 2.03 6.19
C THR A 41 -6.52 3.54 6.34
N TRP A 42 -5.40 4.26 6.50
CA TRP A 42 -5.39 5.73 6.61
C TRP A 42 -5.94 6.39 5.34
N HIS A 43 -5.59 5.88 4.15
CA HIS A 43 -6.12 6.41 2.89
C HIS A 43 -7.64 6.20 2.78
N ALA A 44 -8.16 5.03 3.18
CA ALA A 44 -9.60 4.76 3.20
C ALA A 44 -10.34 5.69 4.20
N LEU A 45 -9.74 5.94 5.38
CA LEU A 45 -10.29 6.86 6.37
C LEU A 45 -10.31 8.32 5.88
N ALA A 46 -9.26 8.76 5.18
CA ALA A 46 -9.18 10.12 4.65
C ALA A 46 -10.16 10.41 3.50
N LYS A 47 -10.73 9.36 2.88
CA LYS A 47 -11.72 9.45 1.81
C LYS A 47 -13.16 9.59 2.34
N LEU A 48 -13.37 9.30 3.62
CA LEU A 48 -14.64 9.37 4.33
C LEU A 48 -14.94 10.82 4.75
#